data_AF-A0A933F835-F1
#
_entry.id   AF-A0A933F835-F1
#
_cell.length_a   1.000
_cell.length_b   1.000
_cell.length_c   1.000
_cell.angle_alpha   90.00
_cell.angle_beta   90.00
_cell.angle_gamma   90.00
#
_symmetry.space_group_name_H-M   'P 1'
#
loop_
_entity.id
_entity.type
_entity.pdbx_description
1 polymer ?
#
loop_
_entity_poly.entity_id
_entity_poly.type
_entity_poly.pdbx_seq_one_letter_code
_entity_poly.pdbx_strand_id
1 'polypeptide(L)'
;MKTAYPYLLLLWTASLVHAAALPAPAPEKVQSLHAAQEAARRLLPAEQRVDMRIDHSRATVAMVAESVTGLRLEVDFSGRSAYISGDIKTTAHRRHPRDSRYGVDLLGGGINVSLSPFGGSYYILNGIYDKGDGKNSSLNIPIKGYYRDMEIRQPGMDLNVKWRASGYRIEGTVDPARYGKKELAILGGALTALTHGEFWQLP
;
A
#
# COMPACT_ATOMS: atom_id res chain seq x y z
N MET A 1 -48.63 -37.90 63.90
CA MET A 1 -48.01 -37.45 62.63
C MET A 1 -46.78 -38.35 62.40
N LYS A 2 -46.95 -39.57 61.85
CA LYS A 2 -46.60 -39.98 60.46
C LYS A 2 -45.25 -39.40 59.97
N THR A 3 -44.13 -40.10 60.25
CA THR A 3 -43.32 -40.99 59.36
C THR A 3 -42.46 -40.24 58.32
N ALA A 4 -41.12 -40.20 58.51
CA ALA A 4 -40.08 -41.11 57.93
C ALA A 4 -39.52 -40.56 56.58
N TYR A 5 -38.29 -40.03 56.53
CA TYR A 5 -37.01 -40.69 56.12
C TYR A 5 -36.76 -40.65 54.57
N PRO A 6 -35.53 -40.81 54.03
CA PRO A 6 -34.32 -39.93 54.11
C PRO A 6 -33.53 -39.86 52.76
N TYR A 7 -32.30 -39.31 52.83
CA TYR A 7 -31.14 -39.60 51.94
C TYR A 7 -31.12 -38.92 50.55
N LEU A 8 -30.01 -38.67 49.83
CA LEU A 8 -28.60 -39.11 49.83
C LEU A 8 -27.79 -38.07 49.01
N LEU A 9 -26.47 -38.01 49.29
CA LEU A 9 -25.37 -37.72 48.36
C LEU A 9 -25.29 -36.37 47.62
N LEU A 10 -24.38 -35.54 48.12
CA LEU A 10 -23.52 -34.71 47.27
C LEU A 10 -22.72 -35.61 46.30
N LEU A 11 -22.91 -35.40 45.00
CA LEU A 11 -22.07 -35.95 43.94
C LEU A 11 -21.58 -34.82 43.03
N TRP A 12 -20.26 -34.69 42.97
CA TRP A 12 -19.53 -34.10 41.85
C TRP A 12 -19.87 -34.86 40.55
N THR A 13 -20.10 -34.15 39.43
CA THR A 13 -19.78 -34.62 38.07
C THR A 13 -19.61 -33.43 37.10
N ALA A 14 -18.64 -33.57 36.22
CA ALA A 14 -18.32 -32.66 35.12
C ALA A 14 -19.19 -32.91 33.87
N SER A 15 -19.09 -31.96 32.93
CA SER A 15 -19.39 -32.06 31.49
C SER A 15 -20.86 -32.16 31.05
N LEU A 16 -21.31 -31.16 30.28
CA LEU A 16 -21.50 -31.31 28.84
C LEU A 16 -21.97 -29.99 28.21
N VAL A 17 -21.27 -29.61 27.15
CA VAL A 17 -21.66 -28.61 26.16
C VAL A 17 -23.10 -28.90 25.72
N HIS A 18 -24.05 -28.07 26.13
CA HIS A 18 -25.33 -27.98 25.44
C HIS A 18 -25.07 -27.18 24.16
N ALA A 19 -24.70 -27.87 23.09
CA ALA A 19 -24.89 -27.39 21.75
C ALA A 19 -26.41 -27.32 21.53
N ALA A 20 -27.05 -26.30 22.09
CA ALA A 20 -28.36 -25.88 21.64
C ALA A 20 -28.18 -25.50 20.18
N ALA A 21 -28.71 -26.34 19.29
CA ALA A 21 -28.80 -26.05 17.87
C ALA A 21 -29.41 -24.66 17.73
N LEU A 22 -28.57 -23.67 17.40
CA LEU A 22 -29.05 -22.37 16.98
C LEU A 22 -30.03 -22.66 15.84
N PRO A 23 -31.28 -22.15 15.90
CA PRO A 23 -32.24 -22.38 14.84
C PRO A 23 -31.57 -21.94 13.55
N ALA A 24 -31.48 -22.87 12.59
CA ALA A 24 -30.92 -22.57 11.27
C ALA A 24 -31.60 -21.28 10.78
N PRO A 25 -30.84 -20.25 10.40
CA PRO A 25 -31.44 -19.00 9.96
C PRO A 25 -32.43 -19.33 8.85
N ALA A 26 -33.67 -18.87 9.02
CA ALA A 26 -34.74 -19.08 8.05
C ALA A 26 -34.21 -18.76 6.64
N PRO A 27 -34.57 -19.53 5.60
CA PRO A 27 -33.98 -19.40 4.26
C PRO A 27 -34.06 -17.97 3.70
N GLU A 28 -35.08 -17.21 4.09
CA GLU A 28 -35.28 -15.79 3.76
C GLU A 28 -34.24 -14.84 4.41
N LYS A 29 -33.77 -15.16 5.64
CA LYS A 29 -32.69 -14.43 6.33
C LYS A 29 -31.31 -14.72 5.72
N VAL A 30 -31.10 -15.91 5.16
CA VAL A 30 -29.85 -16.26 4.46
C VAL A 30 -29.76 -15.56 3.12
N GLN A 31 -30.86 -15.48 2.37
CA GLN A 31 -30.93 -14.72 1.12
C GLN A 31 -30.70 -13.22 1.34
N SER A 32 -31.24 -12.64 2.41
CA SER A 32 -30.99 -11.23 2.76
C SER A 32 -29.57 -10.98 3.28
N LEU A 33 -28.93 -11.93 3.96
CA LEU A 33 -27.51 -11.86 4.33
C LEU A 33 -26.59 -11.95 3.11
N HIS A 34 -26.88 -12.84 2.16
CA HIS A 34 -26.13 -12.95 0.91
C HIS A 34 -26.31 -11.72 0.03
N ALA A 35 -27.55 -11.23 -0.12
CA ALA A 35 -27.83 -9.99 -0.85
C ALA A 35 -27.20 -8.76 -0.17
N ALA A 36 -27.17 -8.71 1.16
CA ALA A 36 -26.47 -7.67 1.90
C ALA A 36 -24.94 -7.77 1.75
N GLN A 37 -24.38 -8.99 1.71
CA GLN A 37 -22.96 -9.20 1.44
C GLN A 37 -22.58 -8.88 -0.01
N GLU A 38 -23.43 -9.17 -0.99
CA GLU A 38 -23.24 -8.78 -2.39
C GLU A 38 -23.41 -7.28 -2.60
N ALA A 39 -24.39 -6.65 -1.94
CA ALA A 39 -24.54 -5.19 -1.93
C ALA A 39 -23.35 -4.52 -1.24
N ALA A 40 -22.86 -5.06 -0.12
CA ALA A 40 -21.66 -4.59 0.55
C ALA A 40 -20.40 -4.79 -0.30
N ARG A 41 -20.28 -5.91 -1.03
CA ARG A 41 -19.20 -6.15 -2.01
C ARG A 41 -19.25 -5.19 -3.19
N ARG A 42 -20.45 -4.80 -3.64
CA ARG A 42 -20.65 -3.77 -4.67
C ARG A 42 -20.38 -2.34 -4.17
N LEU A 43 -20.38 -2.12 -2.86
CA LEU A 43 -20.09 -0.84 -2.21
C LEU A 43 -18.61 -0.68 -1.79
N LEU A 44 -17.81 -1.75 -1.81
CA LEU A 44 -16.36 -1.62 -1.67
C LEU A 44 -15.82 -0.89 -2.91
N PRO A 45 -14.91 0.07 -2.76
CA PRO A 45 -14.21 0.65 -3.90
C PRO A 45 -13.61 -0.51 -4.69
N ALA A 46 -14.03 -0.69 -5.94
CA ALA A 46 -13.40 -1.68 -6.81
C ALA A 46 -11.92 -1.35 -6.85
N GLU A 47 -11.07 -2.29 -6.41
CA GLU A 47 -9.63 -2.12 -6.53
C GLU A 47 -9.31 -1.79 -7.99
N GLN A 48 -8.59 -0.70 -8.19
CA GLN A 48 -8.23 -0.20 -9.50
C GLN A 48 -6.90 -0.81 -9.91
N ARG A 49 -6.84 -1.31 -11.15
CA ARG A 49 -5.63 -1.93 -11.70
C ARG A 49 -4.60 -0.87 -12.07
N VAL A 50 -3.51 -0.77 -11.35
CA VAL A 50 -2.44 0.19 -11.65
C VAL A 50 -1.43 -0.46 -12.61
N ASP A 51 -1.07 0.25 -13.68
CA ASP A 51 0.12 0.00 -14.51
C ASP A 51 0.81 1.35 -14.62
N MET A 52 1.96 1.53 -13.97
CA MET A 52 2.80 2.73 -14.08
C MET A 52 4.12 2.36 -14.75
N ARG A 53 4.50 3.15 -15.73
CA ARG A 53 5.78 3.00 -16.44
C ARG A 53 6.73 4.09 -15.99
N ILE A 54 7.98 3.69 -15.77
CA ILE A 54 9.09 4.60 -15.50
C ILE A 54 10.01 4.43 -16.71
N ASP A 55 9.91 5.34 -17.66
CA ASP A 55 10.74 5.36 -18.86
C ASP A 55 12.00 6.22 -18.61
N HIS A 56 13.18 5.64 -18.77
CA HIS A 56 14.46 6.33 -18.61
C HIS A 56 15.08 6.78 -19.94
N SER A 57 14.36 6.66 -21.07
CA SER A 57 14.89 6.97 -22.41
C SER A 57 15.22 8.46 -22.63
N ARG A 58 14.74 9.36 -21.77
CA ARG A 58 15.10 10.79 -21.72
C ARG A 58 15.13 11.24 -20.26
N ALA A 59 15.72 12.40 -19.97
CA ALA A 59 15.84 13.03 -18.64
C ALA A 59 14.49 13.40 -17.98
N THR A 60 13.42 12.69 -18.32
CA THR A 60 12.05 12.89 -17.88
C THR A 60 11.41 11.52 -17.74
N VAL A 61 11.11 11.13 -16.50
CA VAL A 61 10.35 9.92 -16.24
C VAL A 61 8.87 10.27 -16.25
N ALA A 62 8.14 9.72 -17.22
CA ALA A 62 6.69 9.88 -17.34
C ALA A 62 5.96 8.68 -16.74
N MET A 63 5.33 8.86 -15.57
CA MET A 63 4.44 7.86 -14.99
C MET A 63 3.03 8.04 -15.52
N VAL A 64 2.47 7.02 -16.17
CA VAL A 64 1.08 7.00 -16.66
C VAL A 64 0.36 5.85 -15.96
N ALA A 65 -0.68 6.13 -15.17
CA ALA A 65 -1.57 5.12 -14.59
C ALA A 65 -2.89 5.07 -15.37
N GLU A 66 -3.21 3.94 -16.00
CA GLU A 66 -4.38 3.80 -16.88
C GLU A 66 -5.73 3.77 -16.14
N SER A 67 -5.79 3.33 -14.88
CA SER A 67 -7.06 3.19 -14.12
C SER A 67 -7.33 4.31 -13.12
N VAL A 68 -6.28 4.91 -12.54
CA VAL A 68 -6.37 6.08 -11.66
C VAL A 68 -6.23 7.32 -12.54
N THR A 69 -7.21 7.55 -13.42
CA THR A 69 -7.35 8.72 -14.31
C THR A 69 -6.12 9.64 -14.39
N GLY A 70 -5.13 9.23 -15.20
CA GLY A 70 -4.04 10.08 -15.69
C GLY A 70 -3.11 10.62 -14.60
N LEU A 71 -2.46 9.74 -13.83
CA LEU A 71 -1.22 10.12 -13.14
C LEU A 71 -0.22 10.64 -14.19
N ARG A 72 0.40 11.79 -13.92
CA ARG A 72 1.52 12.33 -14.70
C ARG A 72 2.56 12.88 -13.73
N LEU A 73 3.75 12.32 -13.83
CA LEU A 73 4.95 12.87 -13.22
C LEU A 73 5.98 13.14 -14.29
N GLU A 74 6.77 14.17 -14.09
CA GLU A 74 7.94 14.49 -14.88
C GLU A 74 9.10 14.68 -13.90
N VAL A 75 10.17 13.93 -14.13
CA VAL A 75 11.33 13.92 -13.23
C VAL A 75 12.59 14.31 -13.99
N ASP A 76 13.12 15.48 -13.65
CA ASP A 76 14.38 15.99 -14.20
C ASP A 76 15.52 15.79 -13.19
N PHE A 77 16.60 15.15 -13.62
CA PHE A 77 17.73 14.80 -12.77
C PHE A 77 18.87 15.81 -12.93
N SER A 78 19.28 16.42 -11.82
CA SER A 78 20.42 17.33 -11.76
C SER A 78 21.36 16.95 -10.62
N GLY A 79 22.48 16.31 -10.98
CA GLY A 79 23.48 15.83 -10.04
C GLY A 79 22.90 14.84 -9.02
N ARG A 80 22.78 15.27 -7.76
CA ARG A 80 22.27 14.43 -6.64
C ARG A 80 20.78 14.60 -6.35
N SER A 81 20.14 15.48 -7.11
CA SER A 81 18.74 15.84 -6.92
C SER A 81 17.91 15.48 -8.14
N ALA A 82 16.64 15.22 -7.91
CA ALA A 82 15.64 15.10 -8.96
C ALA A 82 14.50 16.07 -8.70
N TYR A 83 14.17 16.90 -9.66
CA TYR A 83 13.03 17.81 -9.62
C TYR A 83 11.82 17.07 -10.18
N ILE A 84 10.80 16.91 -9.34
CA ILE A 84 9.58 16.18 -9.67
C ILE A 84 8.45 17.20 -9.83
N SER A 85 7.76 17.13 -10.96
CA SER A 85 6.62 17.99 -11.30
C SER A 85 5.46 17.16 -11.88
N GLY A 86 4.27 17.77 -12.00
CA GLY A 86 3.03 17.10 -12.40
C GLY A 86 2.03 17.06 -11.25
N ASP A 87 1.52 15.87 -10.91
CA ASP A 87 0.55 15.69 -9.81
C ASP A 87 1.13 16.00 -8.42
N ILE A 88 2.46 16.00 -8.29
CA ILE A 88 3.17 16.55 -7.14
C ILE A 88 4.28 17.48 -7.61
N LYS A 89 4.67 18.40 -6.73
CA LYS A 89 5.85 19.25 -6.91
C LYS A 89 6.78 19.05 -5.74
N THR A 90 7.92 18.40 -5.95
CA THR A 90 8.87 18.10 -4.88
C THR A 90 10.28 17.96 -5.43
N THR A 91 11.27 17.98 -4.55
CA THR A 91 12.65 17.65 -4.90
C THR A 91 13.06 16.38 -4.17
N ALA A 92 13.52 15.38 -4.91
CA ALA A 92 14.13 14.20 -4.33
C ALA A 92 15.63 14.44 -4.14
N HIS A 93 16.15 14.13 -2.96
CA HIS A 93 17.56 14.21 -2.60
C HIS A 93 18.06 12.82 -2.25
N ARG A 94 19.16 12.38 -2.86
CA ARG A 94 19.81 11.14 -2.44
C ARG A 94 20.42 11.30 -1.05
N ARG A 95 20.19 10.30 -0.19
CA ARG A 95 20.79 10.27 1.15
C ARG A 95 22.28 9.97 1.14
N HIS A 96 22.76 9.31 0.09
CA HIS A 96 24.19 9.08 -0.12
C HIS A 96 24.62 9.51 -1.53
N PRO A 97 25.81 10.11 -1.70
CA PRO A 97 26.20 10.74 -2.97
C PRO A 97 26.34 9.79 -4.16
N ARG A 98 26.62 8.50 -3.91
CA ARG A 98 26.94 7.51 -4.96
C ARG A 98 26.18 6.21 -4.83
N ASP A 99 25.54 5.99 -3.70
CA ASP A 99 24.92 4.71 -3.37
C ASP A 99 23.45 4.94 -3.12
N SER A 100 22.62 4.50 -4.05
CA SER A 100 21.18 4.66 -3.96
C SER A 100 20.62 3.91 -2.73
N ARG A 101 21.39 2.99 -2.09
CA ARG A 101 20.88 2.05 -1.05
C ARG A 101 20.48 2.72 0.22
N TYR A 102 21.03 3.90 0.42
CA TYR A 102 20.72 4.74 1.56
C TYR A 102 19.37 5.43 1.42
N GLY A 103 18.75 5.38 0.24
CA GLY A 103 17.44 5.92 0.00
C GLY A 103 17.41 7.36 -0.50
N VAL A 104 16.21 7.93 -0.52
CA VAL A 104 15.92 9.27 -1.03
C VAL A 104 14.97 10.02 -0.11
N ASP A 105 15.13 11.34 -0.02
CA ASP A 105 14.23 12.23 0.69
C ASP A 105 13.50 13.13 -0.30
N LEU A 106 12.16 13.10 -0.28
CA LEU A 106 11.29 13.96 -1.07
C LEU A 106 10.88 15.14 -0.20
N LEU A 107 11.36 16.33 -0.57
CA LEU A 107 11.22 17.56 0.19
C LEU A 107 10.60 18.68 -0.66
N GLY A 108 9.68 19.42 -0.05
CA GLY A 108 9.06 20.60 -0.65
C GLY A 108 7.68 20.33 -1.25
N GLY A 109 6.95 21.42 -1.55
CA GLY A 109 5.57 21.36 -2.07
C GLY A 109 4.58 20.68 -1.12
N GLY A 110 4.79 20.85 0.18
CA GLY A 110 3.98 20.19 1.21
C GLY A 110 4.31 18.71 1.40
N ILE A 111 5.42 18.20 0.85
CA ILE A 111 5.88 16.82 1.02
C ILE A 111 7.15 16.82 1.87
N ASN A 112 7.16 15.97 2.90
CA ASN A 112 8.33 15.61 3.69
C ASN A 112 8.29 14.09 3.94
N VAL A 113 8.71 13.35 2.92
CA VAL A 113 8.62 11.89 2.87
C VAL A 113 9.97 11.32 2.50
N SER A 114 10.35 10.24 3.17
CA SER A 114 11.61 9.55 2.94
C SER A 114 11.36 8.12 2.49
N LEU A 115 12.12 7.67 1.51
CA LEU A 115 12.26 6.26 1.18
C LEU A 115 13.63 5.80 1.67
N SER A 116 13.67 4.92 2.65
CA SER A 116 14.92 4.56 3.32
C SER A 116 15.02 3.07 3.62
N PRO A 117 16.23 2.49 3.69
CA PRO A 117 16.39 1.09 4.04
C PRO A 117 15.83 0.81 5.44
N PHE A 118 15.07 -0.27 5.57
CA PHE A 118 14.44 -0.71 6.80
C PHE A 118 14.68 -2.21 6.98
N GLY A 119 15.57 -2.57 7.90
CA GLY A 119 16.03 -3.95 8.03
C GLY A 119 16.87 -4.42 6.83
N GLY A 120 17.09 -5.73 6.73
CA GLY A 120 18.02 -6.32 5.76
C GLY A 120 17.48 -6.58 4.37
N SER A 121 16.22 -6.25 4.07
CA SER A 121 15.60 -6.55 2.76
C SER A 121 14.35 -5.72 2.43
N TYR A 122 14.17 -4.59 3.13
CA TYR A 122 13.07 -3.68 2.87
C TYR A 122 13.57 -2.25 2.73
N TYR A 123 12.79 -1.46 2.02
CA TYR A 123 12.72 -0.03 2.21
C TYR A 123 11.42 0.32 2.94
N ILE A 124 11.38 1.48 3.56
CA ILE A 124 10.18 2.08 4.12
C ILE A 124 10.02 3.46 3.51
N LEU A 125 8.84 3.69 2.91
CA LEU A 125 8.39 5.01 2.49
C LEU A 125 7.60 5.62 3.64
N ASN A 126 8.18 6.55 4.37
CA ASN A 126 7.60 7.12 5.57
C ASN A 126 7.69 8.65 5.60
N GLY A 127 6.67 9.31 6.13
CA GLY A 127 6.70 10.75 6.34
C GLY A 127 5.32 11.37 6.25
N ILE A 128 5.30 12.68 6.05
CA ILE A 128 4.07 13.49 6.02
C ILE A 128 3.93 14.25 4.71
N TYR A 129 2.69 14.45 4.27
CA TYR A 129 2.38 15.26 3.11
C TYR A 129 1.05 16.00 3.30
N ASP A 130 0.94 17.17 2.70
CA ASP A 130 -0.30 17.94 2.62
C ASP A 130 -1.26 17.28 1.64
N LYS A 131 -2.51 17.02 2.04
CA LYS A 131 -3.56 16.47 1.17
C LYS A 131 -4.19 17.51 0.24
N GLY A 132 -3.95 18.80 0.47
CA GLY A 132 -4.51 19.91 -0.31
C GLY A 132 -5.83 20.47 0.23
N ASP A 133 -6.41 19.84 1.26
CA ASP A 133 -7.59 20.32 2.01
C ASP A 133 -7.19 21.09 3.29
N GLY A 134 -5.93 21.49 3.39
CA GLY A 134 -5.35 22.08 4.59
C GLY A 134 -5.02 21.06 5.69
N LYS A 135 -5.15 19.76 5.42
CA LYS A 135 -4.76 18.69 6.35
C LYS A 135 -3.50 17.98 5.88
N ASN A 136 -2.70 17.59 6.86
CA ASN A 136 -1.60 16.67 6.65
C ASN A 136 -2.07 15.23 6.78
N SER A 137 -1.43 14.35 6.02
CA SER A 137 -1.55 12.91 6.13
C SER A 137 -0.16 12.30 6.22
N SER A 138 -0.09 11.05 6.67
CA SER A 138 1.17 10.31 6.79
C SER A 138 1.20 9.13 5.84
N LEU A 139 2.38 8.86 5.28
CA LEU A 139 2.69 7.62 4.60
C LEU A 139 3.53 6.74 5.51
N ASN A 140 3.26 5.45 5.47
CA ASN A 140 4.09 4.41 6.08
C ASN A 140 3.92 3.12 5.26
N ILE A 141 4.69 3.00 4.19
CA ILE A 141 4.57 1.91 3.22
C ILE A 141 5.88 1.12 3.21
N PRO A 142 5.89 -0.12 3.75
CA PRO A 142 7.03 -1.01 3.58
C PRO A 142 7.07 -1.53 2.13
N ILE A 143 8.27 -1.53 1.57
CA ILE A 143 8.57 -1.98 0.22
C ILE A 143 9.59 -3.10 0.34
N LYS A 144 9.18 -4.33 0.06
CA LYS A 144 10.04 -5.51 0.15
C LYS A 144 10.89 -5.61 -1.10
N GLY A 145 12.14 -6.03 -0.95
CA GLY A 145 13.02 -6.35 -2.07
C GLY A 145 14.12 -5.31 -2.29
N TYR A 146 14.84 -5.52 -3.38
CA TYR A 146 16.02 -4.74 -3.74
C TYR A 146 15.94 -4.37 -5.21
N TYR A 147 16.11 -3.08 -5.50
CA TYR A 147 16.26 -2.41 -6.81
C TYR A 147 15.57 -2.97 -8.03
N ARG A 148 15.86 -4.21 -8.42
CA ARG A 148 15.36 -4.83 -9.64
C ARG A 148 13.95 -5.35 -9.48
N ASP A 149 13.66 -5.93 -8.33
CA ASP A 149 12.36 -6.53 -8.02
C ASP A 149 11.95 -6.10 -6.62
N MET A 150 10.87 -5.32 -6.56
CA MET A 150 10.28 -4.87 -5.31
C MET A 150 8.79 -5.19 -5.27
N GLU A 151 8.28 -5.41 -4.07
CA GLU A 151 6.89 -5.75 -3.81
C GLU A 151 6.33 -4.85 -2.72
N ILE A 152 5.12 -4.33 -2.95
CA ILE A 152 4.37 -3.56 -1.97
C ILE A 152 3.09 -4.32 -1.72
N ARG A 153 2.97 -4.89 -0.51
CA ARG A 153 1.80 -5.66 -0.09
C ARG A 153 1.25 -5.00 1.16
N GLN A 154 0.16 -4.26 1.00
CA GLN A 154 -0.52 -3.51 2.05
C GLN A 154 -2.05 -3.66 1.92
N PRO A 155 -2.82 -3.44 2.99
CA PRO A 155 -4.28 -3.44 2.91
C PRO A 155 -4.79 -2.40 1.90
N GLY A 156 -5.32 -2.86 0.76
CA GLY A 156 -5.77 -2.01 -0.34
C GLY A 156 -4.66 -1.55 -1.29
N MET A 157 -3.48 -2.18 -1.26
CA MET A 157 -2.44 -1.95 -2.26
C MET A 157 -1.59 -3.22 -2.44
N ASP A 158 -1.59 -3.75 -3.65
CA ASP A 158 -0.76 -4.87 -4.06
C ASP A 158 -0.04 -4.47 -5.35
N LEU A 159 1.24 -4.08 -5.25
CA LEU A 159 2.03 -3.62 -6.39
C LEU A 159 3.33 -4.41 -6.51
N ASN A 160 3.73 -4.67 -7.76
CA ASN A 160 5.01 -5.26 -8.11
C ASN A 160 5.79 -4.26 -8.95
N VAL A 161 7.02 -3.94 -8.54
CA VAL A 161 7.96 -3.10 -9.27
C VAL A 161 8.99 -4.02 -9.90
N LYS A 162 9.06 -4.05 -11.23
CA LYS A 162 9.98 -4.92 -11.96
C LYS A 162 10.84 -4.12 -12.91
N TRP A 163 12.13 -4.41 -12.92
CA TRP A 163 13.10 -3.90 -13.88
C TRP A 163 12.75 -4.39 -15.30
N ARG A 164 12.85 -3.49 -16.27
CA ARG A 164 12.82 -3.75 -17.72
C ARG A 164 13.98 -3.05 -18.40
N ALA A 165 14.36 -3.49 -19.60
CA ALA A 165 15.52 -2.95 -20.32
C ALA A 165 15.48 -1.42 -20.51
N SER A 166 14.29 -0.81 -20.54
CA SER A 166 14.09 0.65 -20.70
C SER A 166 13.72 1.39 -19.41
N GLY A 167 13.67 0.70 -18.26
CA GLY A 167 13.34 1.29 -16.97
C GLY A 167 12.51 0.38 -16.07
N TYR A 168 11.45 0.88 -15.44
CA TYR A 168 10.65 0.10 -14.50
C TYR A 168 9.18 0.03 -14.89
N ARG A 169 8.56 -1.09 -14.54
CA ARG A 169 7.10 -1.23 -14.57
C ARG A 169 6.60 -1.51 -13.16
N ILE A 170 5.62 -0.73 -12.72
CA ILE A 170 4.90 -0.93 -11.47
C ILE A 170 3.50 -1.40 -11.82
N GLU A 171 3.14 -2.62 -11.47
CA GLU A 171 1.86 -3.23 -11.86
C GLU A 171 1.16 -3.87 -10.65
N GLY A 172 -0.17 -3.77 -10.60
CA GLY A 172 -0.97 -4.42 -9.56
C GLY A 172 -2.32 -3.77 -9.31
N THR A 173 -2.79 -3.77 -8.06
CA THR A 173 -4.09 -3.22 -7.66
C THR A 173 -3.97 -2.24 -6.49
N VAL A 174 -4.84 -1.22 -6.49
CA VAL A 174 -4.93 -0.20 -5.43
C VAL A 174 -6.39 0.12 -5.14
N ASP A 175 -6.73 0.20 -3.86
CA ASP A 175 -7.97 0.81 -3.37
C ASP A 175 -7.82 2.35 -3.37
N PRO A 176 -8.48 3.08 -4.30
CA PRO A 176 -8.35 4.52 -4.42
C PRO A 176 -8.92 5.29 -3.22
N ALA A 177 -9.77 4.66 -2.39
CA ALA A 177 -10.27 5.29 -1.16
C ALA A 177 -9.19 5.34 -0.06
N ARG A 178 -8.20 4.45 -0.13
CA ARG A 178 -7.07 4.39 0.82
C ARG A 178 -5.84 5.11 0.27
N TYR A 179 -5.56 4.89 -1.01
CA TYR A 179 -4.38 5.44 -1.68
C TYR A 179 -4.82 6.21 -2.91
N GLY A 180 -4.95 7.52 -2.74
CA GLY A 180 -5.33 8.43 -3.80
C GLY A 180 -4.19 8.70 -4.79
N LYS A 181 -4.50 9.55 -5.76
CA LYS A 181 -3.58 9.95 -6.83
C LYS A 181 -2.27 10.53 -6.27
N LYS A 182 -2.33 11.30 -5.18
CA LYS A 182 -1.17 11.98 -4.58
C LYS A 182 -0.23 10.99 -3.88
N GLU A 183 -0.77 9.98 -3.21
CA GLU A 183 -0.02 8.93 -2.56
C GLU A 183 0.72 8.06 -3.59
N LEU A 184 0.05 7.72 -4.69
CA LEU A 184 0.66 7.03 -5.82
C LEU A 184 1.72 7.89 -6.52
N ALA A 185 1.50 9.20 -6.64
CA ALA A 185 2.50 10.13 -7.14
C ALA A 185 3.76 10.16 -6.26
N ILE A 186 3.59 10.24 -4.93
CA ILE A 186 4.72 10.24 -3.98
C ILE A 186 5.49 8.92 -4.07
N LEU A 187 4.79 7.79 -4.06
CA LEU A 187 5.39 6.47 -4.21
C LEU A 187 6.17 6.36 -5.53
N GLY A 188 5.54 6.77 -6.63
CA GLY A 188 6.13 6.75 -7.96
C GLY A 188 7.36 7.64 -8.09
N GLY A 189 7.28 8.87 -7.59
CA GLY A 189 8.40 9.81 -7.55
C GLY A 189 9.58 9.30 -6.72
N ALA A 190 9.30 8.70 -5.56
CA ALA A 190 10.33 8.13 -4.69
C ALA A 190 11.04 6.92 -5.33
N LEU A 191 10.27 5.99 -5.89
CA LEU A 191 10.83 4.83 -6.60
C LEU A 191 11.66 5.27 -7.80
N THR A 192 11.16 6.23 -8.58
CA THR A 192 11.88 6.81 -9.72
C THR A 192 13.22 7.41 -9.32
N ALA A 193 13.22 8.24 -8.26
CA ALA A 193 14.43 8.89 -7.78
C ALA A 193 15.44 7.89 -7.21
N LEU A 194 14.95 6.83 -6.56
CA LEU A 194 15.78 5.74 -6.03
C LEU A 194 16.45 4.95 -7.14
N THR A 195 15.71 4.56 -8.19
CA THR A 195 16.20 3.61 -9.18
C THR A 195 16.98 4.23 -10.33
N HIS A 196 16.88 5.54 -10.55
CA HIS A 196 17.59 6.23 -11.64
C HIS A 196 19.12 6.03 -11.59
N GLY A 197 19.71 5.94 -10.40
CA GLY A 197 21.16 5.72 -10.25
C GLY A 197 21.66 4.40 -10.81
N GLU A 198 20.82 3.37 -10.76
CA GLU A 198 21.19 2.01 -11.19
C GLU A 198 21.21 1.87 -12.71
N PHE A 199 20.45 2.69 -13.44
CA PHE A 199 20.39 2.64 -14.90
C PHE A 199 21.66 3.19 -15.55
N TRP A 200 22.25 4.24 -14.96
CA TRP A 200 23.45 4.93 -15.48
C TRP A 200 24.76 4.44 -14.86
N GLN A 201 24.70 3.48 -13.93
CA GLN A 201 25.87 2.82 -13.34
C GLN A 201 26.17 1.45 -13.97
N LEU A 202 25.42 1.04 -15.00
CA LEU A 202 25.76 -0.14 -15.78
C LEU A 202 26.86 0.19 -16.80
N PRO A 203 27.93 -0.61 -16.88
CA PRO A 203 29.00 -0.44 -17.88
C PRO A 203 28.51 -0.65 -19.32
#